data_AF-A0A4Y3G8I4-F1
#
_entry.id   AF-A0A4Y3G8I4-F1
#
_cell.length_a   1.000
_cell.length_b   1.000
_cell.length_c   1.000
_cell.angle_alpha   90.00
_cell.angle_beta   90.00
_cell.angle_gamma   90.00
#
_symmetry.space_group_name_H-M   'P 1'
#
loop_
_entity.id
_entity.type
_entity.pdbx_description
1 polymer ?
#
loop_
_entity_poly.entity_id
_entity_poly.type
_entity_poly.pdbx_seq_one_letter_code
_entity_poly.pdbx_strand_id
1 'polypeptide(L)'
;MPRDSRPELFSPEEHVERLIDANLDRAREGLRVVEDWCRFGLNRKDLVVTIKGWRQWLGHCHRDCYKLARCAATDCGTGLTHQAQRQRAAPAAIVAANAGRVQEALRVLEEFGRYRDIELATTATTIRYRLYDLEREVLVAGTAKERQRRLAACQLCLITSPRPDLLSMVEAALTAGVQLVQFRPKYRDAVDSCDRKSLELAKELAERCRSTGALFVVNDRVDIALATDADGVHLGQDDLPIAVARQLLGVERLVGRSTHSLPQIYEAEQEGCNYLGVGPVYCTKSKPERSVAGLSFVREAAAATSLPWFAIGGISPERIPELKSAGAQRIAVIGVVAASPDARSVVRSLLKALA
;
A
#
# COMPACT_ATOMS: atom_id res chain seq x y z
N MET A 1 60.77 20.52 23.06
CA MET A 1 60.27 20.87 21.72
C MET A 1 59.40 19.73 21.23
N PRO A 2 58.07 19.88 21.19
CA PRO A 2 57.22 18.86 20.58
C PRO A 2 57.51 18.81 19.08
N ARG A 3 57.62 17.59 18.53
CA ARG A 3 57.72 17.37 17.09
C ARG A 3 56.44 17.91 16.45
N ASP A 4 56.57 18.97 15.66
CA ASP A 4 55.54 19.40 14.72
C ASP A 4 55.19 18.21 13.81
N SER A 5 54.06 17.57 14.09
CA SER A 5 53.44 16.62 13.17
C SER A 5 52.86 17.42 12.01
N ARG A 6 53.66 17.63 10.97
CA ARG A 6 53.13 18.08 9.68
C ARG A 6 52.04 17.09 9.25
N PRO A 7 50.82 17.54 8.88
CA PRO A 7 49.87 16.63 8.27
C PRO A 7 50.51 16.08 6.98
N GLU A 8 50.53 14.76 6.83
CA GLU A 8 50.92 14.13 5.58
C GLU A 8 50.04 14.71 4.46
N LEU A 9 50.66 15.47 3.56
CA LEU A 9 49.98 16.08 2.42
C LEU A 9 49.75 14.99 1.39
N PHE A 10 48.55 14.39 1.39
CA PHE A 10 48.14 13.43 0.38
C PHE A 10 48.26 14.04 -1.03
N SER A 11 48.62 13.22 -2.00
CA SER A 11 48.62 13.62 -3.39
C SER A 11 47.19 13.93 -3.88
N PRO A 12 47.01 14.77 -4.93
CA PRO A 12 45.70 14.96 -5.56
C PRO A 12 45.03 13.66 -6.00
N GLU A 13 45.82 12.63 -6.31
CA GLU A 13 45.31 11.32 -6.72
C GLU A 13 44.74 10.55 -5.53
N GLU A 14 45.48 10.51 -4.41
CA GLU A 14 45.04 9.89 -3.16
C GLU A 14 43.78 10.56 -2.59
N HIS A 15 43.64 11.88 -2.77
CA HIS A 15 42.40 12.59 -2.42
C HIS A 15 41.18 12.10 -3.22
N VAL A 16 41.36 11.83 -4.52
CA VAL A 16 40.28 11.31 -5.38
C VAL A 16 39.95 9.87 -5.02
N GLU A 17 40.94 9.03 -4.73
CA GLU A 17 40.73 7.65 -4.30
C GLU A 17 39.96 7.56 -2.98
N ARG A 18 40.29 8.41 -1.99
CA ARG A 18 39.53 8.55 -0.74
C ARG A 18 38.09 8.99 -0.96
N LEU A 19 37.88 9.91 -1.91
CA LEU A 19 36.55 10.39 -2.27
C LEU A 19 35.72 9.30 -2.95
N ILE A 20 36.33 8.50 -3.83
CA ILE A 20 35.68 7.35 -4.47
C ILE A 20 35.30 6.30 -3.44
N ASP A 21 36.23 5.91 -2.56
CA ASP A 21 35.98 4.96 -1.47
C ASP A 21 34.77 5.36 -0.61
N ALA A 22 34.77 6.61 -0.10
CA ALA A 22 33.70 7.10 0.75
C ALA A 22 32.32 7.10 0.07
N ASN A 23 32.25 7.35 -1.23
CA ASN A 23 30.99 7.36 -1.96
C ASN A 23 30.55 5.96 -2.42
N LEU A 24 31.47 5.04 -2.67
CA LEU A 24 31.16 3.62 -2.88
C LEU A 24 30.50 3.02 -1.64
N ASP A 25 31.05 3.29 -0.45
CA ASP A 25 30.47 2.83 0.81
C ASP A 25 29.09 3.45 1.04
N ARG A 26 28.95 4.78 0.93
CA ARG A 26 27.65 5.46 1.11
C ARG A 26 26.58 4.93 0.15
N ALA A 27 26.92 4.71 -1.11
CA ALA A 27 26.00 4.16 -2.09
C ALA A 27 25.58 2.73 -1.70
N ARG A 28 26.53 1.86 -1.34
CA ARG A 28 26.26 0.46 -0.98
C ARG A 28 25.49 0.32 0.33
N GLU A 29 25.75 1.17 1.31
CA GLU A 29 25.02 1.24 2.58
C GLU A 29 23.59 1.78 2.40
N GLY A 30 23.43 2.87 1.65
CA GLY A 30 22.10 3.41 1.36
C GLY A 30 21.23 2.40 0.61
N LEU A 31 21.81 1.71 -0.39
CA LEU A 31 21.13 0.61 -1.08
C LEU A 31 20.80 -0.54 -0.13
N ARG A 32 21.65 -0.83 0.85
CA ARG A 32 21.38 -1.89 1.83
C ARG A 32 20.12 -1.59 2.66
N VAL A 33 19.95 -0.35 3.10
CA VAL A 33 18.75 0.06 3.86
C VAL A 33 17.48 -0.15 3.02
N VAL A 34 17.51 0.25 1.74
CA VAL A 34 16.37 0.06 0.84
C VAL A 34 16.12 -1.42 0.55
N GLU A 35 17.17 -2.22 0.35
CA GLU A 35 17.10 -3.68 0.17
C GLU A 35 16.40 -4.36 1.36
N ASP A 36 16.83 -4.05 2.59
CA ASP A 36 16.29 -4.66 3.80
C ASP A 36 14.82 -4.25 4.01
N TRP A 37 14.43 -3.02 3.66
CA TRP A 37 13.02 -2.63 3.64
C TRP A 37 12.21 -3.42 2.60
N CYS A 38 12.74 -3.60 1.38
CA CYS A 38 12.08 -4.41 0.35
C CYS A 38 11.92 -5.86 0.78
N ARG A 39 12.92 -6.40 1.50
CA ARG A 39 12.93 -7.78 1.99
C ARG A 39 11.95 -7.99 3.14
N PHE A 40 12.06 -7.19 4.20
CA PHE A 40 11.35 -7.43 5.45
C PHE A 40 10.06 -6.63 5.57
N GLY A 41 10.02 -5.39 5.05
CA GLY A 41 8.83 -4.55 5.08
C GLY A 41 7.84 -4.90 3.97
N LEU A 42 8.34 -5.03 2.73
CA LEU A 42 7.49 -5.21 1.55
C LEU A 42 7.34 -6.67 1.11
N ASN A 43 8.29 -7.55 1.45
CA ASN A 43 8.38 -8.92 0.95
C ASN A 43 8.42 -9.00 -0.59
N ARG A 44 9.12 -8.07 -1.24
CA ARG A 44 9.25 -7.96 -2.71
C ARG A 44 10.59 -8.50 -3.19
N LYS A 45 10.63 -9.79 -3.53
CA LYS A 45 11.85 -10.51 -3.93
C LYS A 45 12.48 -9.94 -5.21
N ASP A 46 11.67 -9.50 -6.15
CA ASP A 46 12.07 -8.87 -7.40
C ASP A 46 12.89 -7.59 -7.16
N LEU A 47 12.43 -6.71 -6.26
CA LEU A 47 13.14 -5.49 -5.88
C LEU A 47 14.45 -5.83 -5.13
N VAL A 48 14.42 -6.82 -4.23
CA VAL A 48 15.60 -7.28 -3.50
C VAL A 48 16.69 -7.79 -4.46
N VAL A 49 16.34 -8.59 -5.46
CA VAL A 49 17.30 -9.12 -6.45
C VAL A 49 17.96 -7.97 -7.22
N THR A 50 17.15 -7.01 -7.68
CA THR A 50 17.66 -5.83 -8.41
C THR A 50 18.64 -5.02 -7.57
N ILE A 51 18.27 -4.65 -6.34
CA ILE A 51 19.12 -3.85 -5.45
C ILE A 51 20.39 -4.60 -5.07
N LYS A 52 20.28 -5.91 -4.78
CA LYS A 52 21.43 -6.76 -4.49
C LYS A 52 22.41 -6.80 -5.66
N GLY A 53 21.90 -6.89 -6.89
CA GLY A 53 22.71 -6.82 -8.11
C GLY A 53 23.50 -5.50 -8.19
N TRP A 54 22.84 -4.37 -7.96
CA TRP A 54 23.51 -3.06 -7.96
C TRP A 54 24.60 -2.96 -6.88
N ARG A 55 24.34 -3.47 -5.66
CA ARG A 55 25.33 -3.53 -4.59
C ARG A 55 26.53 -4.39 -4.94
N GLN A 56 26.33 -5.48 -5.69
CA GLN A 56 27.40 -6.36 -6.17
C GLN A 56 28.21 -5.68 -7.27
N TRP A 57 27.57 -5.02 -8.23
CA TRP A 57 28.27 -4.26 -9.28
C TRP A 57 29.15 -3.15 -8.68
N LEU A 58 28.60 -2.35 -7.77
CA LEU A 58 29.41 -1.34 -7.05
C LEU A 58 30.52 -1.98 -6.21
N GLY A 59 30.26 -3.14 -5.60
CA GLY A 59 31.28 -3.89 -4.86
C GLY A 59 32.42 -4.39 -5.75
N HIS A 60 32.13 -4.74 -7.00
CA HIS A 60 33.16 -5.12 -7.99
C HIS A 60 34.04 -3.93 -8.37
N CYS A 61 33.45 -2.73 -8.50
CA CYS A 61 34.19 -1.50 -8.75
C CYS A 61 34.99 -1.00 -7.54
N HIS A 62 34.78 -1.56 -6.34
CA HIS A 62 35.49 -1.19 -5.11
C HIS A 62 36.86 -1.87 -5.05
N ARG A 63 37.78 -1.40 -5.89
CA ARG A 63 39.15 -1.90 -6.03
C ARG A 63 39.98 -1.62 -4.78
N ASP A 64 41.04 -2.42 -4.60
CA ASP A 64 41.87 -2.33 -3.38
C ASP A 64 42.63 -1.01 -3.26
N CYS A 65 42.98 -0.36 -4.37
CA CYS A 65 43.53 1.01 -4.35
C CYS A 65 42.61 2.00 -3.62
N TYR A 66 41.29 1.93 -3.85
CA TYR A 66 40.33 2.79 -3.15
C TYR A 66 40.20 2.42 -1.68
N LYS A 67 40.08 1.13 -1.37
CA LYS A 67 39.94 0.65 0.03
C LYS A 67 41.13 1.04 0.90
N LEU A 68 42.33 1.01 0.32
CA LEU A 68 43.57 1.32 1.02
C LEU A 68 43.84 2.82 1.14
N ALA A 69 43.15 3.66 0.35
CA ALA A 69 43.34 5.11 0.37
C ALA A 69 42.81 5.77 1.65
N ARG A 70 41.86 5.13 2.37
CA ARG A 70 41.22 5.71 3.56
C ARG A 70 41.75 5.11 4.85
N CYS A 71 42.29 5.96 5.73
CA CYS A 71 42.49 5.63 7.13
C CYS A 71 41.31 6.15 7.96
N ALA A 72 40.53 5.23 8.57
CA ALA A 72 39.37 5.58 9.39
C ALA A 72 39.72 6.50 10.58
N ALA A 73 40.98 6.50 11.03
CA ALA A 73 41.46 7.33 12.13
C ALA A 73 41.69 8.81 11.76
N THR A 74 41.74 9.16 10.47
CA THR A 74 42.05 10.51 9.98
C THR A 74 40.92 11.12 9.15
N ASP A 75 39.70 10.58 9.25
CA ASP A 75 38.57 11.05 8.45
C ASP A 75 37.89 12.27 9.07
N CYS A 76 37.92 13.39 8.37
CA CYS A 76 37.48 14.70 8.83
C CYS A 76 35.95 14.81 9.02
N GLY A 77 35.18 13.79 8.66
CA GLY A 77 33.71 13.80 8.64
C GLY A 77 33.00 13.00 9.75
N THR A 78 33.74 12.33 10.65
CA THR A 78 33.12 11.51 11.71
C THR A 78 32.39 12.39 12.74
N GLY A 79 31.08 12.17 12.91
CA GLY A 79 30.28 12.78 13.99
C GLY A 79 29.32 13.90 13.58
N LEU A 80 29.30 14.32 12.31
CA LEU A 80 28.35 15.33 11.82
C LEU A 80 26.96 14.72 11.59
N THR A 81 26.11 14.74 12.61
CA THR A 81 24.71 14.35 12.50
C THR A 81 23.84 15.57 12.18
N HIS A 82 23.13 15.54 11.06
CA HIS A 82 22.19 16.61 10.69
C HIS A 82 20.89 16.47 11.49
N GLN A 83 20.39 17.55 12.10
CA GLN A 83 19.14 17.53 12.89
C GLN A 83 17.94 16.94 12.12
N ALA A 84 17.88 17.11 10.79
CA ALA A 84 16.83 16.54 9.94
C ALA A 84 16.79 14.99 9.91
N GLN A 85 17.85 14.29 10.33
CA GLN A 85 17.81 12.83 10.48
C GLN A 85 16.92 12.40 11.66
N ARG A 86 16.73 13.27 12.68
CA ARG A 86 15.93 12.96 13.88
C ARG A 86 14.42 13.05 13.67
N GLN A 87 13.97 13.63 12.55
CA GLN A 87 12.54 13.84 12.25
C GLN A 87 11.93 12.76 11.34
N ARG A 88 12.70 11.74 10.93
CA ARG A 88 12.22 10.69 10.01
C ARG A 88 11.50 9.58 10.79
N ALA A 89 10.18 9.70 10.94
CA ALA A 89 9.38 8.71 11.67
C ALA A 89 8.76 7.61 10.79
N ALA A 90 8.58 7.84 9.49
CA ALA A 90 7.90 6.91 8.59
C ALA A 90 8.87 6.12 7.68
N PRO A 91 8.63 4.81 7.42
CA PRO A 91 9.47 4.02 6.52
C PRO A 91 9.67 4.63 5.13
N ALA A 92 8.63 5.21 4.54
CA ALA A 92 8.71 5.87 3.23
C ALA A 92 9.71 7.04 3.22
N ALA A 93 9.72 7.86 4.29
CA ALA A 93 10.67 8.96 4.42
C ALA A 93 12.11 8.47 4.61
N ILE A 94 12.30 7.33 5.30
CA ILE A 94 13.61 6.69 5.44
C ILE A 94 14.09 6.15 4.09
N VAL A 95 13.24 5.49 3.32
CA VAL A 95 13.56 4.98 1.98
C VAL A 95 13.96 6.13 1.06
N ALA A 96 13.12 7.16 0.92
CA ALA A 96 13.38 8.30 0.04
C ALA A 96 14.70 9.01 0.40
N ALA A 97 14.95 9.20 1.70
CA ALA A 97 16.20 9.82 2.13
C ALA A 97 17.45 8.94 1.93
N ASN A 98 17.31 7.62 1.92
CA ASN A 98 18.41 6.72 1.55
C ASN A 98 18.61 6.73 0.03
N ALA A 99 17.53 6.67 -0.77
CA ALA A 99 17.59 6.77 -2.21
C ALA A 99 18.28 8.07 -2.66
N GLY A 100 17.92 9.22 -2.07
CA GLY A 100 18.57 10.51 -2.34
C GLY A 100 20.08 10.50 -2.03
N ARG A 101 20.49 9.96 -0.88
CA ARG A 101 21.92 9.82 -0.54
C ARG A 101 22.68 8.91 -1.50
N VAL A 102 22.05 7.83 -1.96
CA VAL A 102 22.64 6.95 -2.97
C VAL A 102 22.78 7.71 -4.30
N GLN A 103 21.77 8.48 -4.72
CA GLN A 103 21.84 9.28 -5.95
C GLN A 103 23.00 10.29 -5.90
N GLU A 104 23.15 11.00 -4.77
CA GLU A 104 24.27 11.94 -4.54
C GLU A 104 25.62 11.23 -4.61
N ALA A 105 25.77 10.09 -3.91
CA ALA A 105 27.00 9.32 -3.92
C ALA A 105 27.34 8.80 -5.32
N LEU A 106 26.36 8.25 -6.05
CA LEU A 106 26.54 7.79 -7.43
C LEU A 106 26.90 8.93 -8.38
N ARG A 107 26.38 10.15 -8.15
CA ARG A 107 26.74 11.32 -8.96
C ARG A 107 28.22 11.67 -8.78
N VAL A 108 28.73 11.58 -7.55
CA VAL A 108 30.15 11.79 -7.28
C VAL A 108 31.01 10.70 -7.96
N LEU A 109 30.62 9.43 -7.84
CA LEU A 109 31.33 8.31 -8.48
C LEU A 109 31.34 8.41 -10.01
N GLU A 110 30.22 8.84 -10.60
CA GLU A 110 30.13 9.10 -12.03
C GLU A 110 31.15 10.16 -12.46
N GLU A 111 31.16 11.33 -11.83
CA GLU A 111 32.00 12.45 -12.27
C GLU A 111 33.49 12.21 -12.03
N PHE A 112 33.87 11.70 -10.85
CA PHE A 112 35.27 11.41 -10.54
C PHE A 112 35.80 10.12 -11.20
N GLY A 113 34.90 9.21 -11.58
CA GLY A 113 35.25 8.00 -12.31
C GLY A 113 35.55 8.23 -13.80
N ARG A 114 34.92 9.22 -14.46
CA ARG A 114 34.97 9.41 -15.92
C ARG A 114 36.36 9.36 -16.56
N TYR A 115 37.39 9.84 -15.87
CA TYR A 115 38.75 9.93 -16.39
C TYR A 115 39.72 8.89 -15.81
N ARG A 116 39.31 8.16 -14.76
CA ARG A 116 40.19 7.22 -14.02
C ARG A 116 39.66 5.78 -14.01
N ASP A 117 38.35 5.61 -13.93
CA ASP A 117 37.67 4.33 -13.87
C ASP A 117 36.34 4.38 -14.63
N ILE A 118 36.43 4.13 -15.94
CA ILE A 118 35.31 4.18 -16.89
C ILE A 118 34.22 3.17 -16.51
N GLU A 119 34.63 2.02 -15.97
CA GLU A 119 33.71 0.97 -15.51
C GLU A 119 32.88 1.45 -14.32
N LEU A 120 33.54 2.04 -13.31
CA LEU A 120 32.86 2.65 -12.17
C LEU A 120 31.92 3.77 -12.61
N ALA A 121 32.37 4.68 -13.48
CA ALA A 121 31.55 5.78 -13.96
C ALA A 121 30.29 5.31 -14.70
N THR A 122 30.45 4.30 -15.56
CA THR A 122 29.36 3.71 -16.34
C THR A 122 28.37 2.96 -15.45
N THR A 123 28.89 2.20 -14.48
CA THR A 123 28.10 1.49 -13.46
C THR A 123 27.31 2.46 -12.60
N ALA A 124 27.96 3.52 -12.11
CA ALA A 124 27.32 4.54 -11.28
C ALA A 124 26.20 5.28 -12.04
N THR A 125 26.47 5.65 -13.29
CA THR A 125 25.48 6.27 -14.19
C THR A 125 24.26 5.37 -14.39
N THR A 126 24.49 4.09 -14.71
CA THR A 126 23.43 3.10 -14.96
C THR A 126 22.53 2.90 -13.74
N ILE A 127 23.15 2.72 -12.57
CA ILE A 127 22.40 2.54 -11.31
C ILE A 127 21.64 3.81 -10.96
N ARG A 128 22.26 5.00 -11.10
CA ARG A 128 21.62 6.28 -10.76
C ARG A 128 20.35 6.51 -11.56
N TYR A 129 20.36 6.24 -12.86
CA TYR A 129 19.15 6.38 -13.69
C TYR A 129 18.05 5.40 -13.28
N ARG A 130 18.39 4.13 -13.05
CA ARG A 130 17.40 3.11 -12.67
C ARG A 130 16.87 3.28 -11.25
N LEU A 131 17.65 3.90 -10.37
CA LEU A 131 17.26 4.14 -8.98
C LEU A 131 16.03 5.06 -8.86
N TYR A 132 15.80 5.97 -9.80
CA TYR A 132 14.59 6.81 -9.80
C TYR A 132 13.31 6.00 -9.95
N ASP A 133 13.30 5.06 -10.89
CA ASP A 133 12.14 4.20 -11.12
C ASP A 133 11.98 3.21 -9.96
N LEU A 134 13.08 2.63 -9.48
CA LEU A 134 13.05 1.74 -8.32
C LEU A 134 12.52 2.46 -7.07
N GLU A 135 12.95 3.70 -6.80
CA GLU A 135 12.44 4.48 -5.68
C GLU A 135 10.91 4.64 -5.76
N ARG A 136 10.39 4.98 -6.94
CA ARG A 136 8.94 5.07 -7.18
C ARG A 136 8.26 3.73 -6.89
N GLU A 137 8.79 2.63 -7.43
CA GLU A 137 8.23 1.28 -7.22
C GLU A 137 8.21 0.88 -5.74
N VAL A 138 9.29 1.14 -4.99
CA VAL A 138 9.37 0.84 -3.55
C VAL A 138 8.35 1.65 -2.76
N LEU A 139 8.19 2.94 -3.07
CA LEU A 139 7.21 3.81 -2.40
C LEU A 139 5.77 3.39 -2.68
N VAL A 140 5.47 3.05 -3.93
CA VAL A 140 4.14 2.54 -4.33
C VAL A 140 3.84 1.21 -3.63
N ALA A 141 4.78 0.26 -3.62
CA ALA A 141 4.63 -1.01 -2.91
C ALA A 141 4.44 -0.82 -1.40
N GLY A 142 5.11 0.17 -0.79
CA GLY A 142 4.88 0.55 0.60
C GLY A 142 3.46 1.03 0.86
N THR A 143 2.91 1.83 -0.05
CA THR A 143 1.53 2.32 0.04
C THR A 143 0.52 1.17 -0.07
N ALA A 144 0.75 0.23 -0.98
CA ALA A 144 -0.11 -0.96 -1.11
C ALA A 144 -0.06 -1.86 0.13
N LYS A 145 1.13 -2.06 0.72
CA LYS A 145 1.30 -2.82 1.96
C LYS A 145 0.50 -2.21 3.10
N GLU A 146 0.48 -0.89 3.21
CA GLU A 146 -0.31 -0.18 4.21
C GLU A 146 -1.82 -0.32 3.95
N ARG A 147 -2.28 -0.25 2.70
CA ARG A 147 -3.69 -0.54 2.36
C ARG A 147 -4.10 -1.96 2.79
N GLN A 148 -3.26 -2.95 2.51
CA GLN A 148 -3.51 -4.34 2.91
C GLN A 148 -3.57 -4.49 4.44
N ARG A 149 -2.67 -3.82 5.17
CA ARG A 149 -2.68 -3.80 6.64
C ARG A 149 -3.96 -3.19 7.18
N ARG A 150 -4.37 -2.03 6.66
CA ARG A 150 -5.64 -1.37 7.04
C ARG A 150 -6.84 -2.27 6.76
N LEU A 151 -6.89 -2.89 5.58
CA LEU A 151 -7.95 -3.83 5.19
C LEU A 151 -8.04 -5.03 6.15
N ALA A 152 -6.91 -5.61 6.53
CA ALA A 152 -6.87 -6.72 7.47
C ALA A 152 -7.44 -6.35 8.85
N ALA A 153 -7.25 -5.09 9.27
CA ALA A 153 -7.78 -4.55 10.52
C ALA A 153 -9.26 -4.13 10.44
N CYS A 154 -9.84 -3.99 9.25
CA CYS A 154 -11.24 -3.61 9.09
C CYS A 154 -12.18 -4.70 9.58
N GLN A 155 -13.12 -4.34 10.48
CA GLN A 155 -14.21 -5.23 10.92
C GLN A 155 -15.55 -4.91 10.25
N LEU A 156 -15.75 -3.67 9.83
CA LEU A 156 -17.00 -3.18 9.28
C LEU A 156 -16.78 -2.47 7.94
N CYS A 157 -17.46 -2.96 6.91
CA CYS A 157 -17.59 -2.30 5.61
C CYS A 157 -18.98 -1.65 5.48
N LEU A 158 -19.03 -0.33 5.29
CA LEU A 158 -20.26 0.37 4.94
C LEU A 158 -20.37 0.47 3.41
N ILE A 159 -21.42 -0.10 2.84
CA ILE A 159 -21.71 0.02 1.41
C ILE A 159 -22.82 1.07 1.24
N THR A 160 -22.58 2.06 0.39
CA THR A 160 -23.51 3.19 0.21
C THR A 160 -24.77 2.78 -0.54
N SER A 161 -25.88 3.44 -0.22
CA SER A 161 -27.12 3.44 -1.00
C SER A 161 -27.60 4.87 -1.23
N PRO A 162 -28.30 5.18 -2.33
CA PRO A 162 -28.72 6.54 -2.62
C PRO A 162 -29.68 7.06 -1.54
N ARG A 163 -29.38 8.26 -1.04
CA ARG A 163 -30.23 9.05 -0.14
C ARG A 163 -29.79 10.52 -0.17
N PRO A 164 -30.69 11.49 0.09
CA PRO A 164 -30.37 12.91 0.01
C PRO A 164 -29.21 13.34 0.93
N ASP A 165 -29.08 12.71 2.09
CA ASP A 165 -28.10 13.00 3.14
C ASP A 165 -26.93 12.00 3.16
N LEU A 166 -26.59 11.39 2.02
CA LEU A 166 -25.55 10.35 1.91
C LEU A 166 -24.21 10.78 2.53
N LEU A 167 -23.74 11.99 2.20
CA LEU A 167 -22.45 12.49 2.70
C LEU A 167 -22.44 12.62 4.23
N SER A 168 -23.51 13.20 4.79
CA SER A 168 -23.67 13.37 6.25
C SER A 168 -23.80 12.01 6.96
N MET A 169 -24.50 11.04 6.35
CA MET A 169 -24.62 9.69 6.88
C MET A 169 -23.26 8.98 6.92
N VAL A 170 -22.48 9.08 5.83
CA VAL A 170 -21.14 8.48 5.78
C VAL A 170 -20.20 9.17 6.77
N GLU A 171 -20.26 10.49 6.91
CA GLU A 171 -19.49 11.22 7.94
C GLU A 171 -19.85 10.76 9.36
N ALA A 172 -21.13 10.61 9.67
CA ALA A 172 -21.59 10.08 10.95
C ALA A 172 -21.08 8.64 11.19
N ALA A 173 -21.02 7.81 10.14
CA ALA A 173 -20.51 6.45 10.21
C ALA A 173 -18.98 6.39 10.38
N LEU A 174 -18.23 7.24 9.66
CA LEU A 174 -16.78 7.36 9.79
C LEU A 174 -16.39 7.82 11.19
N THR A 175 -17.05 8.86 11.72
CA THR A 175 -16.83 9.33 13.11
C THR A 175 -17.24 8.30 14.18
N ALA A 176 -18.07 7.32 13.83
CA ALA A 176 -18.45 6.21 14.68
C ALA A 176 -17.46 5.02 14.63
N GLY A 177 -16.51 5.03 13.68
CA GLY A 177 -15.45 4.02 13.57
C GLY A 177 -15.53 3.11 12.34
N VAL A 178 -16.31 3.45 11.29
CA VAL A 178 -16.22 2.71 10.02
C VAL A 178 -14.84 2.88 9.40
N GLN A 179 -14.20 1.78 9.02
CA GLN A 179 -12.83 1.76 8.48
C GLN A 179 -12.77 1.47 6.97
N LEU A 180 -13.88 1.02 6.37
CA LEU A 180 -13.98 0.75 4.94
C LEU A 180 -15.34 1.22 4.42
N VAL A 181 -15.33 2.14 3.46
CA VAL A 181 -16.52 2.60 2.75
C VAL A 181 -16.44 2.13 1.31
N GLN A 182 -17.51 1.46 0.86
CA GLN A 182 -17.69 1.03 -0.51
C GLN A 182 -18.77 1.89 -1.18
N PHE A 183 -18.36 2.76 -2.10
CA PHE A 183 -19.28 3.57 -2.88
C PHE A 183 -19.90 2.74 -4.01
N ARG A 184 -21.23 2.66 -4.01
CA ARG A 184 -22.00 1.94 -5.03
C ARG A 184 -22.74 2.92 -5.95
N PRO A 185 -22.23 3.17 -7.18
CA PRO A 185 -22.85 4.09 -8.13
C PRO A 185 -24.03 3.48 -8.91
N LYS A 186 -24.25 2.14 -8.85
CA LYS A 186 -25.36 1.48 -9.55
C LYS A 186 -26.70 1.84 -8.90
N TYR A 187 -27.50 2.62 -9.63
CA TYR A 187 -28.86 2.97 -9.28
C TYR A 187 -29.79 2.56 -10.42
N ARG A 188 -30.17 1.27 -10.46
CA ARG A 188 -30.95 0.69 -11.58
C ARG A 188 -32.29 1.41 -11.88
N ASP A 189 -32.78 2.22 -10.94
CA ASP A 189 -34.10 2.88 -11.03
C ASP A 189 -34.06 4.39 -10.68
N ALA A 190 -32.88 4.99 -10.48
CA ALA A 190 -32.81 6.43 -10.20
C ALA A 190 -32.74 7.20 -11.50
N VAL A 191 -33.87 7.83 -11.86
CA VAL A 191 -34.08 8.73 -13.02
C VAL A 191 -32.98 9.81 -13.15
N ASP A 192 -32.29 10.12 -12.05
CA ASP A 192 -31.27 11.16 -11.94
C ASP A 192 -29.82 10.66 -11.83
N SER A 193 -29.58 9.36 -11.95
CA SER A 193 -28.22 8.82 -11.87
C SER A 193 -27.44 9.02 -13.16
N CYS A 194 -26.40 9.86 -13.11
CA CYS A 194 -25.46 10.00 -14.21
C CYS A 194 -24.02 9.91 -13.68
N ASP A 195 -23.08 9.65 -14.60
CA ASP A 195 -21.67 9.48 -14.27
C ASP A 195 -21.05 10.73 -13.64
N ARG A 196 -21.48 11.93 -14.08
CA ARG A 196 -20.99 13.20 -13.52
C ARG A 196 -21.32 13.32 -12.02
N LYS A 197 -22.59 13.14 -11.66
CA LYS A 197 -23.04 13.18 -10.26
C LYS A 197 -22.39 12.07 -9.44
N SER A 198 -22.23 10.87 -10.02
CA SER A 198 -21.57 9.75 -9.36
C SER A 198 -20.10 10.04 -9.07
N LEU A 199 -19.39 10.67 -10.01
CA LEU A 199 -18.00 11.08 -9.82
C LEU A 199 -17.86 12.19 -8.78
N GLU A 200 -18.74 13.19 -8.79
CA GLU A 200 -18.76 14.27 -7.79
C GLU A 200 -18.96 13.71 -6.38
N LEU A 201 -19.95 12.83 -6.19
CA LEU A 201 -20.17 12.15 -4.92
C LEU A 201 -18.98 11.27 -4.52
N ALA A 202 -18.38 10.54 -5.46
CA ALA A 202 -17.22 9.70 -5.18
C ALA A 202 -16.02 10.53 -4.71
N LYS A 203 -15.78 11.73 -5.27
CA LYS A 203 -14.72 12.64 -4.82
C LYS A 203 -14.92 13.09 -3.37
N GLU A 204 -16.12 13.54 -3.04
CA GLU A 204 -16.50 13.96 -1.68
C GLU A 204 -16.35 12.82 -0.66
N LEU A 205 -16.79 11.62 -1.02
CA LEU A 205 -16.65 10.44 -0.16
C LEU A 205 -15.19 10.02 0.01
N ALA A 206 -14.40 10.05 -1.06
CA ALA A 206 -12.97 9.72 -1.02
C ALA A 206 -12.21 10.68 -0.10
N GLU A 207 -12.48 11.98 -0.16
CA GLU A 207 -11.86 12.98 0.71
C GLU A 207 -12.17 12.73 2.19
N ARG A 208 -13.43 12.46 2.52
CA ARG A 208 -13.89 12.16 3.89
C ARG A 208 -13.28 10.86 4.44
N CYS A 209 -13.13 9.84 3.59
CA CYS A 209 -12.45 8.61 3.99
C CYS A 209 -10.96 8.87 4.25
N ARG A 210 -10.32 9.65 3.37
CA ARG A 210 -8.90 10.00 3.49
C ARG A 210 -8.60 10.78 4.78
N SER A 211 -9.45 11.76 5.14
CA SER A 211 -9.27 12.56 6.36
C SER A 211 -9.45 11.76 7.66
N THR A 212 -10.17 10.63 7.59
CA THR A 212 -10.41 9.73 8.74
C THR A 212 -9.52 8.49 8.73
N GLY A 213 -8.70 8.31 7.68
CA GLY A 213 -7.85 7.13 7.49
C GLY A 213 -8.58 5.87 7.02
N ALA A 214 -9.91 5.95 6.80
CA ALA A 214 -10.72 4.87 6.27
C ALA A 214 -10.36 4.57 4.80
N LEU A 215 -10.51 3.30 4.42
CA LEU A 215 -10.36 2.86 3.04
C LEU A 215 -11.59 3.25 2.22
N PHE A 216 -11.35 3.73 1.00
CA PHE A 216 -12.41 4.03 0.04
C PHE A 216 -12.32 3.10 -1.18
N VAL A 217 -13.40 2.39 -1.46
CA VAL A 217 -13.50 1.46 -2.58
C VAL A 217 -14.70 1.80 -3.45
N VAL A 218 -14.56 1.70 -4.77
CA VAL A 218 -15.69 1.91 -5.70
C VAL A 218 -16.20 0.56 -6.20
N ASN A 219 -17.51 0.37 -6.14
CA ASN A 219 -18.16 -0.83 -6.65
C ASN A 219 -18.28 -0.76 -8.19
N ASP A 220 -17.84 -1.81 -8.87
CA ASP A 220 -17.93 -2.09 -10.32
C ASP A 220 -17.17 -1.13 -11.26
N ARG A 221 -17.13 0.16 -10.94
CA ARG A 221 -16.63 1.26 -11.80
C ARG A 221 -15.15 1.54 -11.57
N VAL A 222 -14.30 0.83 -12.32
CA VAL A 222 -12.83 0.99 -12.31
C VAL A 222 -12.41 2.41 -12.73
N ASP A 223 -13.10 2.99 -13.69
CA ASP A 223 -12.89 4.36 -14.17
C ASP A 223 -13.11 5.41 -13.06
N ILE A 224 -14.19 5.30 -12.28
CA ILE A 224 -14.45 6.20 -11.14
C ILE A 224 -13.41 5.99 -10.04
N ALA A 225 -12.99 4.75 -9.78
CA ALA A 225 -11.93 4.46 -8.81
C ALA A 225 -10.62 5.15 -9.18
N LEU A 226 -10.22 5.11 -10.45
CA LEU A 226 -9.02 5.79 -10.96
C LEU A 226 -9.17 7.32 -10.87
N ALA A 227 -10.32 7.86 -11.28
CA ALA A 227 -10.57 9.30 -11.30
C ALA A 227 -10.64 9.94 -9.89
N THR A 228 -10.81 9.12 -8.85
CA THR A 228 -10.88 9.57 -7.44
C THR A 228 -9.69 9.13 -6.59
N ASP A 229 -8.71 8.45 -7.20
CA ASP A 229 -7.60 7.79 -6.50
C ASP A 229 -8.10 6.95 -5.31
N ALA A 230 -9.13 6.14 -5.56
CA ALA A 230 -9.66 5.21 -4.57
C ALA A 230 -8.62 4.15 -4.20
N ASP A 231 -8.74 3.60 -2.99
CA ASP A 231 -7.86 2.53 -2.52
C ASP A 231 -8.08 1.23 -3.29
N GLY A 232 -9.23 1.08 -3.96
CA GLY A 232 -9.52 -0.09 -4.77
C GLY A 232 -10.92 -0.14 -5.39
N VAL A 233 -11.26 -1.32 -5.90
CA VAL A 233 -12.59 -1.65 -6.42
C VAL A 233 -13.18 -2.88 -5.73
N HIS A 234 -14.51 -3.01 -5.79
CA HIS A 234 -15.22 -4.25 -5.48
C HIS A 234 -15.99 -4.69 -6.72
N LEU A 235 -15.86 -5.94 -7.13
CA LEU A 235 -16.42 -6.47 -8.37
C LEU A 235 -17.38 -7.62 -8.06
N GLY A 236 -18.53 -7.63 -8.71
CA GLY A 236 -19.44 -8.77 -8.76
C GLY A 236 -19.07 -9.76 -9.87
N GLN A 237 -19.76 -10.90 -9.88
CA GLN A 237 -19.49 -12.00 -10.81
C GLN A 237 -19.63 -11.59 -12.29
N ASP A 238 -20.60 -10.72 -12.58
CA ASP A 238 -20.92 -10.23 -13.93
C ASP A 238 -20.24 -8.89 -14.29
N ASP A 239 -19.36 -8.39 -13.42
CA ASP A 239 -18.59 -7.16 -13.68
C ASP A 239 -17.27 -7.49 -14.40
N LEU A 240 -16.44 -6.46 -14.63
CA LEU A 240 -15.16 -6.62 -15.31
C LEU A 240 -14.32 -7.75 -14.69
N PRO A 241 -13.70 -8.65 -15.48
CA PRO A 241 -12.81 -9.68 -14.94
C PRO A 241 -11.65 -9.07 -14.17
N ILE A 242 -11.20 -9.74 -13.10
CA ILE A 242 -10.16 -9.22 -12.21
C ILE A 242 -8.84 -9.00 -12.96
N ALA A 243 -8.50 -9.89 -13.89
CA ALA A 243 -7.33 -9.73 -14.75
C ALA A 243 -7.33 -8.39 -15.50
N VAL A 244 -8.48 -7.97 -16.05
CA VAL A 244 -8.61 -6.69 -16.76
C VAL A 244 -8.59 -5.52 -15.78
N ALA A 245 -9.26 -5.64 -14.64
CA ALA A 245 -9.21 -4.61 -13.59
C ALA A 245 -7.76 -4.38 -13.10
N ARG A 246 -6.95 -5.43 -12.98
CA ARG A 246 -5.52 -5.35 -12.62
C ARG A 246 -4.67 -4.64 -13.66
N GLN A 247 -4.95 -4.82 -14.95
CA GLN A 247 -4.26 -4.08 -16.02
C GLN A 247 -4.50 -2.57 -15.90
N LEU A 248 -5.71 -2.16 -15.51
CA LEU A 248 -6.07 -0.75 -15.37
C LEU A 248 -5.61 -0.14 -14.04
N LEU A 249 -5.74 -0.88 -12.93
CA LEU A 249 -5.49 -0.37 -11.57
C LEU A 249 -4.04 -0.55 -11.10
N GLY A 250 -3.32 -1.50 -11.70
CA GLY A 250 -2.08 -2.06 -11.19
C GLY A 250 -2.30 -3.09 -10.07
N VAL A 251 -1.20 -3.68 -9.61
CA VAL A 251 -1.19 -4.70 -8.54
C VAL A 251 -1.33 -4.10 -7.13
N GLU A 252 -1.24 -2.78 -7.02
CA GLU A 252 -0.99 -2.05 -5.77
C GLU A 252 -2.28 -1.47 -5.15
N ARG A 253 -3.40 -1.53 -5.88
CA ARG A 253 -4.75 -1.18 -5.38
C ARG A 253 -5.51 -2.43 -4.94
N LEU A 254 -6.47 -2.25 -4.05
CA LEU A 254 -7.31 -3.33 -3.53
C LEU A 254 -8.32 -3.77 -4.60
N VAL A 255 -8.55 -5.07 -4.72
CA VAL A 255 -9.63 -5.65 -5.53
C VAL A 255 -10.40 -6.63 -4.66
N GLY A 256 -11.66 -6.32 -4.43
CA GLY A 256 -12.61 -7.20 -3.74
C GLY A 256 -13.50 -7.96 -4.71
N ARG A 257 -13.96 -9.15 -4.33
CA ARG A 257 -14.88 -9.97 -5.13
C ARG A 257 -16.09 -10.41 -4.31
N SER A 258 -17.28 -10.25 -4.86
CA SER A 258 -18.48 -10.89 -4.30
C SER A 258 -18.47 -12.38 -4.59
N THR A 259 -18.74 -13.22 -3.60
CA THR A 259 -18.74 -14.68 -3.70
C THR A 259 -20.02 -15.26 -3.11
N HIS A 260 -20.50 -16.34 -3.72
CA HIS A 260 -21.79 -16.98 -3.45
C HIS A 260 -21.67 -18.51 -3.30
N SER A 261 -20.47 -19.07 -3.46
CA SER A 261 -20.17 -20.50 -3.32
C SER A 261 -18.68 -20.72 -3.10
N LEU A 262 -18.30 -21.91 -2.60
CA LEU A 262 -16.89 -22.30 -2.43
C LEU A 262 -16.05 -22.22 -3.73
N PRO A 263 -16.53 -22.70 -4.90
CA PRO A 263 -15.80 -22.53 -6.15
C PRO A 263 -15.44 -21.08 -6.46
N GLN A 264 -16.35 -20.13 -6.20
CA GLN A 264 -16.09 -18.71 -6.44
C GLN A 264 -15.06 -18.11 -5.46
N ILE A 265 -14.94 -18.67 -4.24
CA ILE A 265 -13.88 -18.29 -3.30
C ILE A 265 -12.52 -18.71 -3.85
N TYR A 266 -12.40 -19.96 -4.30
CA TYR A 266 -11.14 -20.47 -4.85
C TYR A 266 -10.73 -19.76 -6.15
N GLU A 267 -11.69 -19.47 -7.02
CA GLU A 267 -11.45 -18.67 -8.23
C GLU A 267 -10.94 -17.27 -7.88
N ALA A 268 -11.60 -16.57 -6.95
CA ALA A 268 -11.19 -15.23 -6.52
C ALA A 268 -9.77 -15.21 -5.90
N GLU A 269 -9.37 -16.26 -5.18
CA GLU A 269 -8.00 -16.40 -4.67
C GLU A 269 -6.99 -16.57 -5.80
N GLN A 270 -7.29 -17.42 -6.79
CA GLN A 270 -6.45 -17.65 -7.96
C GLN A 270 -6.29 -16.39 -8.82
N GLU A 271 -7.35 -15.59 -8.93
CA GLU A 271 -7.34 -14.30 -9.63
C GLU A 271 -6.58 -13.19 -8.86
N GLY A 272 -6.16 -13.45 -7.61
CA GLY A 272 -5.38 -12.51 -6.82
C GLY A 272 -6.22 -11.38 -6.20
N CYS A 273 -7.43 -11.69 -5.75
CA CYS A 273 -8.22 -10.76 -4.93
C CYS A 273 -7.55 -10.45 -3.59
N ASN A 274 -7.85 -9.27 -3.06
CA ASN A 274 -7.38 -8.85 -1.74
C ASN A 274 -8.39 -9.14 -0.62
N TYR A 275 -9.68 -9.23 -0.95
CA TYR A 275 -10.73 -9.58 0.01
C TYR A 275 -12.01 -10.05 -0.68
N LEU A 276 -12.90 -10.65 0.11
CA LEU A 276 -14.15 -11.24 -0.40
C LEU A 276 -15.39 -10.63 0.29
N GLY A 277 -16.49 -10.54 -0.45
CA GLY A 277 -17.84 -10.41 0.11
C GLY A 277 -18.51 -11.78 0.11
N VAL A 278 -18.90 -12.29 1.27
CA VAL A 278 -19.47 -13.64 1.44
C VAL A 278 -20.95 -13.50 1.79
N GLY A 279 -21.83 -13.83 0.86
CA GLY A 279 -23.28 -13.71 1.08
C GLY A 279 -24.10 -13.90 -0.20
N PRO A 280 -25.38 -13.51 -0.24
CA PRO A 280 -26.14 -12.98 0.89
C PRO A 280 -26.34 -14.05 1.98
N VAL A 281 -26.05 -13.70 3.24
CA VAL A 281 -26.26 -14.60 4.38
C VAL A 281 -27.73 -14.71 4.74
N TYR A 282 -28.49 -13.63 4.58
CA TYR A 282 -29.93 -13.60 4.80
C TYR A 282 -30.65 -12.90 3.64
N CYS A 283 -31.97 -13.07 3.54
CA CYS A 283 -32.80 -12.34 2.58
C CYS A 283 -32.60 -10.83 2.74
N THR A 284 -32.51 -10.10 1.62
CA THR A 284 -32.36 -8.64 1.63
C THR A 284 -33.38 -7.98 0.71
N LYS A 285 -33.80 -6.76 1.09
CA LYS A 285 -34.59 -5.91 0.20
C LYS A 285 -33.77 -5.33 -0.96
N SER A 286 -32.44 -5.31 -0.85
CA SER A 286 -31.55 -4.70 -1.84
C SER A 286 -31.28 -5.58 -3.08
N LYS A 287 -31.49 -6.90 -2.98
CA LYS A 287 -31.40 -7.88 -4.08
C LYS A 287 -32.34 -9.08 -3.80
N PRO A 288 -33.67 -8.91 -3.96
CA PRO A 288 -34.64 -9.94 -3.56
C PRO A 288 -34.57 -11.20 -4.42
N GLU A 289 -34.10 -11.12 -5.67
CA GLU A 289 -33.98 -12.27 -6.59
C GLU A 289 -32.84 -13.26 -6.28
N ARG A 290 -31.96 -13.01 -5.30
CA ARG A 290 -30.83 -13.92 -5.00
C ARG A 290 -31.20 -14.98 -3.97
N SER A 291 -30.86 -16.24 -4.27
CA SER A 291 -30.91 -17.33 -3.30
C SER A 291 -29.98 -17.02 -2.12
N VAL A 292 -30.48 -17.28 -0.91
CA VAL A 292 -29.74 -17.06 0.33
C VAL A 292 -28.74 -18.18 0.52
N ALA A 293 -27.46 -17.86 0.68
CA ALA A 293 -26.40 -18.83 0.93
C ALA A 293 -26.40 -19.34 2.39
N GLY A 294 -26.86 -18.49 3.32
CA GLY A 294 -27.08 -18.86 4.72
C GLY A 294 -25.80 -18.99 5.55
N LEU A 295 -25.98 -19.38 6.81
CA LEU A 295 -24.88 -19.58 7.77
C LEU A 295 -23.98 -20.78 7.44
N SER A 296 -24.46 -21.75 6.65
CA SER A 296 -23.63 -22.86 6.16
C SER A 296 -22.49 -22.33 5.31
N PHE A 297 -22.78 -21.45 4.35
CA PHE A 297 -21.76 -20.87 3.48
C PHE A 297 -20.75 -20.00 4.26
N VAL A 298 -21.19 -19.33 5.33
CA VAL A 298 -20.29 -18.59 6.23
C VAL A 298 -19.27 -19.54 6.89
N ARG A 299 -19.71 -20.71 7.37
CA ARG A 299 -18.81 -21.73 7.96
C ARG A 299 -17.84 -22.30 6.93
N GLU A 300 -18.34 -22.58 5.74
CA GLU A 300 -17.53 -23.05 4.61
C GLU A 300 -16.45 -22.02 4.25
N ALA A 301 -16.81 -20.74 4.12
CA ALA A 301 -15.85 -19.67 3.86
C ALA A 301 -14.80 -19.52 4.98
N ALA A 302 -15.22 -19.62 6.24
CA ALA A 302 -14.30 -19.56 7.38
C ALA A 302 -13.26 -20.70 7.37
N ALA A 303 -13.60 -21.87 6.83
CA ALA A 303 -12.69 -23.00 6.67
C ALA A 303 -11.85 -22.95 5.39
N ALA A 304 -12.36 -22.31 4.34
CA ALA A 304 -11.79 -22.39 2.99
C ALA A 304 -10.71 -21.34 2.68
N THR A 305 -10.76 -20.14 3.30
CA THR A 305 -9.88 -19.02 2.91
C THR A 305 -9.27 -18.29 4.10
N SER A 306 -8.04 -17.82 3.92
CA SER A 306 -7.36 -16.88 4.83
C SER A 306 -7.42 -15.42 4.38
N LEU A 307 -8.00 -15.14 3.19
CA LEU A 307 -8.19 -13.75 2.76
C LEU A 307 -9.12 -13.03 3.73
N PRO A 308 -8.96 -11.72 3.95
CA PRO A 308 -9.98 -10.92 4.59
C PRO A 308 -11.32 -11.09 3.86
N TRP A 309 -12.38 -11.38 4.58
CA TRP A 309 -13.72 -11.49 4.00
C TRP A 309 -14.78 -10.88 4.91
N PHE A 310 -15.82 -10.34 4.30
CA PHE A 310 -16.93 -9.68 4.98
C PHE A 310 -18.21 -10.46 4.71
N ALA A 311 -18.85 -10.98 5.77
CA ALA A 311 -20.21 -11.50 5.66
C ALA A 311 -21.13 -10.36 5.20
N ILE A 312 -22.00 -10.60 4.23
CA ILE A 312 -22.89 -9.58 3.68
C ILE A 312 -24.30 -10.11 3.48
N GLY A 313 -25.28 -9.22 3.62
CA GLY A 313 -26.65 -9.45 3.20
C GLY A 313 -27.58 -9.70 4.38
N GLY A 314 -28.40 -8.69 4.70
CA GLY A 314 -29.44 -8.79 5.74
C GLY A 314 -28.88 -8.86 7.17
N ILE A 315 -27.73 -8.22 7.39
CA ILE A 315 -27.04 -8.18 8.68
C ILE A 315 -27.61 -7.04 9.54
N SER A 316 -27.87 -7.35 10.80
CA SER A 316 -28.27 -6.41 11.86
C SER A 316 -27.50 -6.75 13.15
N PRO A 317 -27.46 -5.83 14.14
CA PRO A 317 -26.74 -6.08 15.40
C PRO A 317 -27.13 -7.39 16.10
N GLU A 318 -28.40 -7.77 16.03
CA GLU A 318 -28.96 -8.95 16.70
C GLU A 318 -28.49 -10.26 16.07
N ARG A 319 -28.05 -10.23 14.80
CA ARG A 319 -27.55 -11.40 14.05
C ARG A 319 -26.04 -11.59 14.15
N ILE A 320 -25.31 -10.64 14.72
CA ILE A 320 -23.85 -10.73 14.83
C ILE A 320 -23.39 -11.92 15.69
N PRO A 321 -24.02 -12.27 16.83
CA PRO A 321 -23.61 -13.43 17.62
C PRO A 321 -23.64 -14.75 16.85
N GLU A 322 -24.67 -14.99 16.03
CA GLU A 322 -24.76 -16.20 15.20
C GLU A 322 -23.75 -16.20 14.05
N LEU A 323 -23.47 -15.03 13.44
CA LEU A 323 -22.42 -14.86 12.44
C LEU A 323 -21.03 -15.15 13.02
N LYS A 324 -20.72 -14.61 14.21
CA LYS A 324 -19.46 -14.89 14.92
C LYS A 324 -19.32 -16.39 15.22
N SER A 325 -20.40 -17.03 15.66
CA SER A 325 -20.43 -18.48 15.90
C SER A 325 -20.24 -19.30 14.63
N ALA A 326 -20.59 -18.76 13.46
CA ALA A 326 -20.31 -19.36 12.15
C ALA A 326 -18.91 -19.04 11.61
N GLY A 327 -18.10 -18.24 12.32
CA GLY A 327 -16.72 -17.90 11.96
C GLY A 327 -16.52 -16.50 11.36
N ALA A 328 -17.58 -15.68 11.24
CA ALA A 328 -17.46 -14.33 10.71
C ALA A 328 -16.81 -13.37 11.71
N GLN A 329 -15.71 -12.75 11.30
CA GLN A 329 -15.00 -11.71 12.06
C GLN A 329 -15.26 -10.29 11.51
N ARG A 330 -15.84 -10.20 10.31
CA ARG A 330 -16.08 -8.93 9.62
C ARG A 330 -17.43 -8.97 8.91
N ILE A 331 -18.09 -7.82 8.82
CA ILE A 331 -19.40 -7.70 8.18
C ILE A 331 -19.43 -6.51 7.22
N ALA A 332 -20.25 -6.64 6.18
CA ALA A 332 -20.60 -5.54 5.29
C ALA A 332 -22.10 -5.25 5.39
N VAL A 333 -22.43 -3.96 5.50
CA VAL A 333 -23.80 -3.51 5.74
C VAL A 333 -24.20 -2.40 4.76
N ILE A 334 -25.49 -2.38 4.41
CA ILE A 334 -26.13 -1.33 3.60
C ILE A 334 -27.33 -0.80 4.38
N GLY A 335 -28.42 -1.58 4.36
CA GLY A 335 -29.75 -1.15 4.77
C GLY A 335 -29.87 -0.78 6.24
N VAL A 336 -29.18 -1.48 7.15
CA VAL A 336 -29.32 -1.21 8.60
C VAL A 336 -28.81 0.19 8.98
N VAL A 337 -27.76 0.67 8.30
CA VAL A 337 -27.25 2.04 8.50
C VAL A 337 -28.07 3.01 7.65
N ALA A 338 -28.32 2.66 6.39
CA ALA A 338 -29.05 3.52 5.46
C ALA A 338 -30.54 3.74 5.80
N ALA A 339 -31.15 2.89 6.62
CA ALA A 339 -32.53 3.07 7.10
C ALA A 339 -32.60 3.72 8.49
N SER A 340 -31.46 3.88 9.17
CA SER A 340 -31.42 4.48 10.50
C SER A 340 -31.47 6.01 10.42
N PRO A 341 -32.25 6.68 11.29
CA PRO A 341 -32.14 8.12 11.49
C PRO A 341 -30.84 8.50 12.24
N ASP A 342 -30.23 7.56 12.95
CA ASP A 342 -28.95 7.74 13.64
C ASP A 342 -27.95 6.67 13.19
N ALA A 343 -27.17 7.01 12.15
CA ALA A 343 -26.13 6.13 11.62
C ALA A 343 -25.01 5.88 12.62
N ARG A 344 -24.68 6.86 13.47
CA ARG A 344 -23.60 6.76 14.45
C ARG A 344 -23.93 5.72 15.53
N SER A 345 -25.14 5.75 16.07
CA SER A 345 -25.60 4.79 17.08
C SER A 345 -25.62 3.36 16.54
N VAL A 346 -26.11 3.16 15.32
CA VAL A 346 -26.13 1.83 14.68
C VAL A 346 -24.73 1.31 14.42
N VAL A 347 -23.81 2.13 13.88
CA VAL A 347 -22.41 1.72 13.68
C VAL A 347 -21.74 1.32 14.99
N ARG A 348 -21.92 2.10 16.07
CA ARG A 348 -21.38 1.75 17.39
C ARG A 348 -21.93 0.42 17.90
N SER A 349 -23.22 0.16 17.68
CA SER A 349 -23.85 -1.09 18.07
C SER A 349 -23.29 -2.29 17.29
N LEU A 350 -23.07 -2.13 15.97
CA LEU A 350 -22.45 -3.15 15.13
C LEU A 350 -21.01 -3.44 15.59
N LEU A 351 -20.20 -2.41 15.81
CA LEU A 351 -18.81 -2.57 16.26
C LEU A 351 -18.73 -3.20 17.66
N LYS A 352 -19.61 -2.80 18.58
CA LYS A 352 -19.69 -3.39 19.93
C LYS A 352 -20.06 -4.88 19.88
N ALA A 353 -20.92 -5.29 18.97
CA ALA A 353 -21.27 -6.70 18.81
C ALA A 353 -20.17 -7.52 18.11
N LEU A 354 -19.29 -6.87 17.33
CA LEU A 354 -18.13 -7.50 16.70
C LEU A 354 -16.94 -7.68 17.64
N ALA A 355 -16.76 -6.76 18.59
CA ALA A 355 -15.85 -6.94 19.73
C ALA A 355 -16.20 -8.25 20.48
#